data_AF-A0A4R9BLJ4-F1
#
_entry.id   AF-A0A4R9BLJ4-F1
#
_cell.length_a   1.000
_cell.length_b   1.000
_cell.length_c   1.000
_cell.angle_alpha   90.00
_cell.angle_beta   90.00
_cell.angle_gamma   90.00
#
_symmetry.space_group_name_H-M   'P 1'
#
loop_
_entity.id
_entity.type
_entity.pdbx_description
1 polymer ?
#
loop_
_entity_poly.entity_id
_entity_poly.type
_entity_poly.pdbx_seq_one_letter_code
_entity_poly.pdbx_strand_id
1 'polypeptide(L)'
;MIANEAEYLIGIAGVAATLIGAFLVGVFFYIDSEQHRHLTASVAADLYLRAGVQWIFIAFATPLFVSLALVPTEPLLGAFVFIFFSVILVISTFDTGRRIVARGASGSSLALLVNHWFCTAAVIVIITLPWILGGWAAAPEVYVPSMLLLLITGFSSTAALVMSQFDATIGMPKGTDRRRGKRRRSS
;
A
#
# COMPACT_ATOMS: atom_id res chain seq x y z
N MET A 1 18.64 14.50 27.03
CA MET A 1 18.13 14.79 25.67
C MET A 1 17.78 13.52 24.88
N ILE A 2 18.45 12.39 25.13
CA ILE A 2 18.21 11.07 24.48
C ILE A 2 16.79 10.50 24.71
N ALA A 3 16.15 10.77 25.85
CA ALA A 3 14.81 10.25 26.16
C ALA A 3 13.72 10.71 25.19
N ASN A 4 13.78 11.97 24.72
CA ASN A 4 12.76 12.55 23.84
C ASN A 4 12.80 11.94 22.42
N GLU A 5 14.00 11.61 21.94
CA GLU A 5 14.19 11.02 20.62
C GLU A 5 13.71 9.56 20.57
N ALA A 6 14.08 8.76 21.58
CA ALA A 6 13.61 7.38 21.70
C ALA A 6 12.09 7.29 21.88
N GLU A 7 11.51 8.15 22.73
CA GLU A 7 10.05 8.25 22.89
C GLU A 7 9.35 8.61 21.58
N TYR A 8 9.92 9.53 20.80
CA TYR A 8 9.38 9.92 19.51
C TYR A 8 9.41 8.78 18.48
N LEU A 9 10.53 8.04 18.38
CA LEU A 9 10.64 6.86 17.52
C LEU A 9 9.67 5.74 17.94
N ILE A 10 9.52 5.50 19.24
CA ILE A 10 8.50 4.58 19.76
C ILE A 10 7.09 5.04 19.40
N GLY A 11 6.83 6.35 19.42
CA GLY A 11 5.59 6.94 18.94
C GLY A 11 5.32 6.64 17.47
N ILE A 12 6.31 6.83 16.60
CA ILE A 12 6.21 6.48 15.17
C ILE A 12 5.94 4.97 15.00
N ALA A 13 6.67 4.13 15.72
CA ALA A 13 6.45 2.68 15.72
C ALA A 13 5.02 2.32 16.14
N GLY A 14 4.49 2.97 17.18
CA GLY A 14 3.12 2.77 17.66
C GLY A 14 2.06 3.17 16.61
N VAL A 15 2.25 4.30 15.94
CA VAL A 15 1.38 4.74 14.83
C VAL A 15 1.43 3.74 13.68
N ALA A 16 2.63 3.32 13.27
CA ALA A 16 2.83 2.34 12.21
C ALA A 16 2.17 1.00 12.55
N ALA A 17 2.36 0.48 13.77
CA ALA A 17 1.75 -0.75 14.25
C ALA A 17 0.21 -0.67 14.25
N THR A 18 -0.34 0.48 14.65
CA THR A 18 -1.79 0.71 14.65
C THR A 18 -2.36 0.72 13.23
N LEU A 19 -1.67 1.39 12.29
CA LEU A 19 -2.06 1.40 10.88
C LEU A 19 -1.98 0.01 10.26
N ILE A 20 -0.93 -0.77 10.56
CA ILE A 20 -0.83 -2.18 10.15
C ILE A 20 -2.02 -2.98 10.70
N GLY A 21 -2.33 -2.84 11.99
CA GLY A 21 -3.44 -3.53 12.62
C GLY A 21 -4.78 -3.20 11.96
N ALA A 22 -5.09 -1.92 11.79
CA ALA A 22 -6.30 -1.46 11.11
C ALA A 22 -6.38 -1.94 9.67
N PHE A 23 -5.25 -1.91 8.95
CA PHE A 23 -5.16 -2.39 7.58
C PHE A 23 -5.40 -3.90 7.49
N LEU A 24 -4.77 -4.70 8.38
CA LEU A 24 -5.00 -6.14 8.45
C LEU A 24 -6.46 -6.48 8.72
N VAL A 25 -7.10 -5.80 9.67
CA VAL A 25 -8.54 -5.95 9.94
C VAL A 25 -9.36 -5.69 8.67
N GLY A 26 -9.08 -4.59 7.97
CA GLY A 26 -9.75 -4.27 6.70
C GLY A 26 -9.54 -5.34 5.61
N VAL A 27 -8.31 -5.86 5.47
CA VAL A 27 -7.99 -6.94 4.52
C VAL A 27 -8.70 -8.24 4.88
N PHE A 28 -8.77 -8.61 6.17
CA PHE A 28 -9.51 -9.80 6.61
C PHE A 28 -10.99 -9.69 6.31
N PHE A 29 -11.62 -8.55 6.63
CA PHE A 29 -13.02 -8.30 6.28
C PHE A 29 -13.26 -8.35 4.77
N TYR A 30 -12.32 -7.83 3.98
CA TYR A 30 -12.40 -7.89 2.52
C TYR A 30 -12.38 -9.32 2.01
N ILE A 31 -11.43 -10.14 2.47
CA ILE A 31 -11.32 -11.56 2.07
C ILE A 31 -12.56 -12.35 2.49
N ASP A 32 -13.03 -12.14 3.72
CA ASP A 32 -14.23 -12.82 4.25
C ASP A 32 -15.49 -12.44 3.45
N SER A 33 -15.61 -11.16 3.05
CA SER A 33 -16.72 -10.68 2.22
C SER A 33 -16.66 -11.22 0.77
N GLU A 34 -15.47 -11.34 0.19
CA GLU A 34 -15.24 -11.96 -1.14
C GLU A 34 -15.61 -13.45 -1.14
N GLN A 35 -15.34 -14.17 -0.04
CA GLN A 35 -15.73 -15.58 0.11
C GLN A 35 -17.25 -15.80 0.07
N HIS A 36 -18.05 -14.75 0.32
CA HIS A 36 -19.51 -14.76 0.13
C HIS A 36 -19.94 -14.33 -1.29
N ARG A 37 -19.04 -13.76 -2.11
CA ARG A 37 -19.31 -13.13 -3.42
C ARG A 37 -18.67 -13.89 -4.59
N HIS A 38 -18.72 -15.22 -4.55
CA HIS A 38 -18.08 -16.14 -5.50
C HIS A 38 -18.55 -16.13 -6.97
N LEU A 39 -19.16 -15.05 -7.50
CA LEU A 39 -19.78 -15.09 -8.84
C LEU A 39 -19.22 -14.15 -9.92
N THR A 40 -18.30 -13.21 -9.65
CA THR A 40 -17.90 -12.25 -10.71
C THR A 40 -16.50 -11.61 -10.62
N ALA A 41 -15.61 -12.02 -9.72
CA ALA A 41 -14.26 -11.43 -9.66
C ALA A 41 -13.29 -12.11 -10.66
N SER A 42 -12.69 -11.35 -11.57
CA SER A 42 -11.67 -11.87 -12.49
C SER A 42 -10.37 -12.15 -11.73
N VAL A 43 -9.75 -13.33 -11.93
CA VAL A 43 -8.47 -13.78 -11.32
C VAL A 43 -7.36 -12.71 -11.35
N ALA A 44 -7.35 -11.86 -12.36
CA ALA A 44 -6.35 -10.80 -12.50
C ALA A 44 -6.54 -9.65 -11.48
N ALA A 45 -7.78 -9.35 -11.05
CA ALA A 45 -8.07 -8.27 -10.09
C ALA A 45 -7.53 -8.63 -8.70
N ASP A 46 -7.66 -9.90 -8.32
CA ASP A 46 -7.10 -10.46 -7.09
C ASP A 46 -5.57 -10.35 -7.04
N LEU A 47 -4.90 -10.54 -8.18
CA LEU A 47 -3.45 -10.40 -8.27
C LEU A 47 -2.97 -8.96 -8.11
N TYR A 48 -3.72 -7.96 -8.59
CA TYR A 48 -3.39 -6.56 -8.36
C TYR A 48 -3.60 -6.15 -6.91
N LEU A 49 -4.74 -6.55 -6.33
CA LEU A 49 -5.04 -6.31 -4.93
C LEU A 49 -4.01 -6.94 -4.01
N ARG A 50 -3.59 -8.18 -4.29
CA ARG A 50 -2.51 -8.84 -3.55
C ARG A 50 -1.21 -8.04 -3.59
N ALA A 51 -0.79 -7.56 -4.76
CA ALA A 51 0.43 -6.76 -4.90
C ALA A 51 0.33 -5.41 -4.18
N GLY A 52 -0.80 -4.70 -4.32
CA GLY A 52 -1.06 -3.45 -3.61
C GLY A 52 -1.11 -3.61 -2.09
N VAL A 53 -1.73 -4.69 -1.61
CA VAL A 53 -1.78 -5.02 -0.18
C VAL A 53 -0.39 -5.32 0.36
N GLN A 54 0.42 -6.10 -0.37
CA GLN A 54 1.81 -6.35 -0.01
C GLN A 54 2.62 -5.06 0.05
N TRP A 55 2.47 -4.17 -0.94
CA TRP A 55 3.14 -2.88 -0.98
C TRP A 55 2.81 -2.01 0.25
N ILE A 56 1.53 -1.86 0.58
CA ILE A 56 1.07 -1.09 1.76
C ILE A 56 1.63 -1.70 3.04
N PHE A 57 1.65 -3.03 3.15
CA PHE A 57 2.20 -3.70 4.32
C PHE A 57 3.68 -3.39 4.50
N ILE A 58 4.47 -3.43 3.41
CA ILE A 58 5.88 -3.05 3.43
C ILE A 58 6.04 -1.57 3.81
N ALA A 59 5.21 -0.69 3.24
CA ALA A 59 5.25 0.75 3.50
C ALA A 59 5.00 1.10 4.96
N PHE A 60 4.10 0.40 5.66
CA PHE A 60 3.88 0.58 7.10
C PHE A 60 4.84 -0.21 7.98
N ALA A 61 5.32 -1.38 7.53
CA ALA A 61 6.33 -2.15 8.26
C ALA A 61 7.67 -1.41 8.34
N THR A 62 8.02 -0.67 7.29
CA THR A 62 9.27 0.10 7.25
C THR A 62 9.42 1.07 8.43
N PRO A 63 8.52 2.05 8.66
CA PRO A 63 8.62 2.95 9.81
C PRO A 63 8.50 2.23 11.15
N LEU A 64 7.79 1.10 11.23
CA LEU A 64 7.76 0.28 12.45
C LEU A 64 9.16 -0.28 12.79
N PHE A 65 9.75 -1.05 11.87
CA PHE A 65 11.01 -1.74 12.14
C PHE A 65 12.21 -0.79 12.17
N VAL A 66 12.22 0.25 11.32
CA VAL A 66 13.29 1.25 11.32
C VAL A 66 13.30 2.03 12.63
N SER A 67 12.13 2.44 13.13
CA SER A 67 12.04 3.12 14.44
C SER A 67 12.57 2.24 15.56
N LEU A 68 12.15 0.96 15.61
CA LEU A 68 12.60 0.02 16.64
C LEU A 68 14.12 -0.27 16.56
N ALA A 69 14.68 -0.33 15.35
CA ALA A 69 16.11 -0.52 15.14
C ALA A 69 16.95 0.72 15.53
N LEU A 70 16.35 1.91 15.48
CA LEU A 70 17.01 3.17 15.82
C LEU A 70 16.91 3.53 17.32
N VAL A 71 15.96 2.96 18.08
CA VAL A 71 15.84 3.14 19.55
C VAL A 71 17.13 2.82 20.32
N PRO A 72 17.88 1.73 20.05
CA PRO A 72 19.15 1.48 20.74
C PRO A 72 20.27 2.45 20.32
N THR A 73 19.99 3.47 19.49
CA THR A 73 20.94 4.45 18.96
C THR A 73 22.07 3.84 18.12
N GLU A 74 21.85 2.65 17.56
CA GLU A 74 22.80 2.00 16.64
C GLU A 74 22.55 2.45 15.19
N PRO A 75 23.32 3.41 14.65
CA PRO A 75 23.00 4.03 13.36
C PRO A 75 23.15 3.05 12.19
N LEU A 76 24.06 2.08 12.34
CA LEU A 76 24.29 1.02 11.35
C LEU A 76 23.09 0.09 11.26
N LEU A 77 22.53 -0.36 12.39
CA LEU A 77 21.37 -1.24 12.42
C LEU A 77 20.16 -0.57 11.75
N GLY A 78 19.89 0.68 12.10
CA GLY A 78 18.83 1.47 11.47
C GLY A 78 19.02 1.64 9.96
N ALA A 79 20.25 1.95 9.52
CA ALA A 79 20.59 2.04 8.10
C ALA A 79 20.36 0.70 7.37
N PHE A 80 20.81 -0.42 7.95
CA PHE A 80 20.61 -1.75 7.36
C PHE A 80 19.13 -2.11 7.22
N VAL A 81 18.34 -1.89 8.28
CA VAL A 81 16.89 -2.15 8.24
C VAL A 81 16.22 -1.24 7.22
N PHE A 82 16.58 0.05 7.17
CA PHE A 82 16.03 0.98 6.19
C PHE A 82 16.37 0.58 4.75
N ILE A 83 17.62 0.20 4.46
CA ILE A 83 18.04 -0.28 3.14
C ILE A 83 17.28 -1.54 2.77
N PHE A 84 17.19 -2.52 3.68
CA PHE A 84 16.49 -3.77 3.45
C PHE A 84 15.03 -3.55 3.04
N PHE A 85 14.29 -2.75 3.82
CA PHE A 85 12.91 -2.41 3.50
C PHE A 85 12.78 -1.56 2.24
N SER A 86 13.72 -0.64 1.98
CA SER A 86 13.75 0.17 0.76
C SER A 86 13.90 -0.69 -0.49
N VAL A 87 14.78 -1.70 -0.47
CA VAL A 87 14.94 -2.65 -1.58
C VAL A 87 13.64 -3.40 -1.84
N ILE A 88 13.00 -3.91 -0.79
CA ILE A 88 11.71 -4.62 -0.90
C ILE A 88 10.62 -3.68 -1.45
N LEU A 89 10.57 -2.43 -0.99
CA LEU A 89 9.63 -1.42 -1.44
C LEU A 89 9.82 -1.12 -2.95
N VAL A 90 11.06 -0.99 -3.41
CA VAL A 90 11.39 -0.80 -4.84
C VAL A 90 10.94 -1.99 -5.67
N ILE A 91 11.29 -3.21 -5.26
CA ILE A 91 10.87 -4.44 -5.95
C ILE A 91 9.34 -4.51 -6.05
N SER A 92 8.65 -4.28 -4.94
CA SER A 92 7.18 -4.28 -4.89
C SER A 92 6.55 -3.17 -5.76
N THR A 93 7.20 -2.00 -5.85
CA THR A 93 6.78 -0.91 -6.74
C THR A 93 6.87 -1.32 -8.20
N PHE A 94 7.99 -1.95 -8.60
CA PHE A 94 8.16 -2.48 -9.96
C PHE A 94 7.15 -3.57 -10.28
N ASP A 95 6.89 -4.50 -9.36
CA ASP A 95 5.90 -5.56 -9.55
C ASP A 95 4.49 -5.00 -9.74
N THR A 96 4.13 -3.97 -8.99
CA THR A 96 2.85 -3.27 -9.13
C THR A 96 2.75 -2.58 -10.48
N GLY A 97 3.81 -1.88 -10.92
CA GLY A 97 3.86 -1.21 -12.22
C GLY A 97 3.79 -2.17 -13.41
N ARG A 98 4.55 -3.27 -13.38
CA ARG A 98 4.50 -4.31 -14.41
C ARG A 98 3.09 -4.88 -14.58
N ARG A 99 2.36 -5.08 -13.48
CA ARG A 99 0.98 -5.60 -13.51
C ARG A 99 -0.02 -4.58 -14.06
N ILE A 100 0.17 -3.28 -13.83
CA ILE A 100 -0.65 -2.21 -14.42
C ILE A 100 -0.43 -2.17 -15.93
N VAL A 101 0.82 -2.18 -16.40
CA VAL A 101 1.16 -2.13 -17.83
C VAL A 101 0.67 -3.37 -18.57
N ALA A 102 0.83 -4.56 -18.00
CA ALA A 102 0.38 -5.82 -18.61
C ALA A 102 -1.14 -5.89 -18.85
N ARG A 103 -1.93 -5.06 -18.18
CA ARG A 103 -3.39 -5.02 -18.30
C ARG A 103 -3.91 -4.05 -19.37
N GLY A 104 -3.08 -3.13 -19.85
CA GLY A 104 -3.51 -2.02 -20.70
C GLY A 104 -4.47 -1.06 -19.97
N ALA A 105 -4.47 0.21 -20.36
CA ALA A 105 -5.26 1.27 -19.73
C ALA A 105 -6.80 1.03 -19.70
N SER A 106 -7.30 -0.03 -20.34
CA SER A 106 -8.75 -0.33 -20.44
C SER A 106 -9.36 -0.92 -19.16
N GLY A 107 -8.57 -1.35 -18.18
CA GLY A 107 -9.05 -1.97 -16.93
C GLY A 107 -8.59 -1.31 -15.63
N SER A 108 -7.77 -0.26 -15.69
CA SER A 108 -7.26 0.43 -14.48
C SER A 108 -8.11 1.66 -14.17
N SER A 109 -8.70 1.72 -12.97
CA SER A 109 -9.29 2.96 -12.46
C SER A 109 -8.25 4.09 -12.47
N LEU A 110 -8.64 5.29 -12.87
CA LEU A 110 -7.80 6.50 -12.87
C LEU A 110 -7.09 6.68 -11.51
N ALA A 111 -7.80 6.37 -10.42
CA ALA A 111 -7.27 6.44 -9.06
C ALA A 111 -6.04 5.55 -8.86
N LEU A 112 -6.01 4.36 -9.46
CA LEU A 112 -4.88 3.43 -9.34
C LEU A 112 -3.68 3.87 -10.17
N LEU A 113 -3.91 4.47 -11.34
CA LEU A 113 -2.83 5.01 -12.17
C LEU A 113 -2.18 6.22 -11.50
N VAL A 114 -2.98 7.16 -11.00
CA VAL A 114 -2.50 8.33 -10.25
C VAL A 114 -1.75 7.88 -9.00
N ASN A 115 -2.31 6.94 -8.24
CA ASN A 115 -1.66 6.39 -7.06
C ASN A 115 -0.31 5.73 -7.38
N HIS A 116 -0.21 4.99 -8.48
CA HIS A 116 1.05 4.35 -8.86
C HIS A 116 2.15 5.36 -9.17
N TRP A 117 1.85 6.41 -9.93
CA TRP A 117 2.81 7.49 -10.22
C TRP A 117 3.21 8.24 -8.96
N PHE A 118 2.23 8.57 -8.11
CA PHE A 118 2.47 9.21 -6.83
C PHE A 118 3.38 8.36 -5.93
N CYS A 119 3.06 7.08 -5.74
CA CYS A 119 3.86 6.16 -4.93
C CYS A 119 5.26 5.98 -5.50
N THR A 120 5.42 5.89 -6.82
CA THR A 120 6.74 5.75 -7.45
C THR A 120 7.61 6.98 -7.21
N ALA A 121 7.05 8.19 -7.37
CA ALA A 121 7.75 9.43 -7.05
C ALA A 121 8.08 9.53 -5.56
N ALA A 122 7.12 9.19 -4.68
CA ALA A 122 7.32 9.19 -3.24
C ALA A 122 8.43 8.23 -2.82
N VAL A 123 8.47 7.01 -3.37
CA VAL A 123 9.53 6.00 -3.10
C VAL A 123 10.91 6.57 -3.38
N ILE A 124 11.09 7.27 -4.51
CA ILE A 124 12.39 7.88 -4.86
C ILE A 124 12.80 8.91 -3.80
N VAL A 125 11.88 9.79 -3.40
CA VAL A 125 12.12 10.82 -2.37
C VAL A 125 12.43 10.18 -1.02
N ILE A 126 11.60 9.22 -0.59
CA ILE A 126 11.73 8.49 0.68
C ILE A 126 13.10 7.84 0.80
N ILE A 127 13.56 7.13 -0.25
CA ILE A 127 14.80 6.36 -0.21
C ILE A 127 16.01 7.28 -0.23
N THR A 128 15.96 8.38 -0.97
CA THR A 128 17.11 9.28 -1.15
C THR A 128 17.31 10.26 0.00
N LEU A 129 16.22 10.66 0.68
CA LEU A 129 16.22 11.66 1.75
C LEU A 129 17.29 11.42 2.84
N PRO A 130 17.43 10.23 3.45
CA PRO A 130 18.37 10.06 4.55
C PRO A 130 19.82 10.23 4.12
N TRP A 131 20.13 9.82 2.89
CA TRP A 131 21.49 9.92 2.33
C TRP A 131 21.84 11.34 1.91
N ILE A 132 20.86 12.11 1.41
CA ILE A 132 21.05 13.52 1.05
C ILE A 132 21.26 14.37 2.31
N LEU A 133 20.50 14.08 3.38
CA LEU A 133 20.51 14.90 4.59
C LEU A 133 21.62 14.54 5.57
N GLY A 134 21.95 13.26 5.71
CA GLY A 134 22.89 12.78 6.75
C GLY A 134 24.00 11.87 6.27
N GLY A 135 24.09 11.57 4.97
CA GLY A 135 25.13 10.69 4.43
C GLY A 135 25.02 9.24 4.91
N TRP A 136 26.15 8.54 4.97
CA TRP A 136 26.23 7.15 5.44
C TRP A 136 26.16 7.08 6.98
N ALA A 137 25.37 6.14 7.51
CA ALA A 137 25.18 5.95 8.95
C ALA A 137 24.70 7.21 9.70
N ALA A 138 23.71 7.89 9.10
CA ALA A 138 23.12 9.11 9.65
C ALA A 138 22.48 8.92 11.04
N ALA A 139 22.36 10.02 11.78
CA ALA A 139 21.64 10.05 13.06
C ALA A 139 20.16 9.65 12.89
N PRO A 140 19.49 9.10 13.92
CA PRO A 140 18.11 8.60 13.80
C PRO A 140 17.10 9.66 13.32
N GLU A 141 17.26 10.90 13.76
CA GLU A 141 16.43 12.06 13.37
C GLU A 141 16.34 12.24 11.84
N VAL A 142 17.39 11.85 11.11
CA VAL A 142 17.48 12.00 9.65
C VAL A 142 16.53 11.05 8.91
N TYR A 143 16.14 9.94 9.53
CA TYR A 143 15.20 8.97 8.95
C TYR A 143 13.73 9.35 9.16
N VAL A 144 13.44 10.24 10.11
CA VAL A 144 12.07 10.65 10.48
C VAL A 144 11.26 11.17 9.29
N PRO A 145 11.77 12.08 8.43
CA PRO A 145 11.01 12.56 7.28
C PRO A 145 10.59 11.44 6.33
N SER A 146 11.50 10.49 6.05
CA SER A 146 11.21 9.32 5.21
C SER A 146 10.16 8.41 5.83
N MET A 147 10.21 8.20 7.16
CA MET A 147 9.21 7.42 7.89
C MET A 147 7.82 8.06 7.83
N LEU A 148 7.72 9.38 8.04
CA LEU A 148 6.45 10.11 7.95
C LEU A 148 5.88 10.09 6.52
N LEU A 149 6.74 10.27 5.52
CA LEU A 149 6.34 10.17 4.11
C LEU A 149 5.84 8.76 3.77
N LEU A 150 6.47 7.70 4.30
CA LEU A 150 6.01 6.32 4.13
C LEU A 150 4.61 6.10 4.73
N LEU A 151 4.36 6.63 5.93
CA LEU A 151 3.04 6.54 6.56
C LEU A 151 1.97 7.25 5.72
N ILE A 152 2.24 8.48 5.26
CA ILE A 152 1.32 9.24 4.42
C ILE A 152 1.07 8.50 3.10
N THR A 153 2.13 8.04 2.43
CA THR A 153 2.03 7.36 1.13
C THR A 153 1.30 6.03 1.26
N GLY A 154 1.59 5.23 2.29
CA GLY A 154 0.88 3.99 2.59
C GLY A 154 -0.61 4.22 2.85
N PHE A 155 -0.95 5.27 3.59
CA PHE A 155 -2.33 5.65 3.85
C PHE A 155 -3.06 6.10 2.57
N SER A 156 -2.44 6.98 1.78
CA SER A 156 -2.99 7.42 0.49
C SER A 156 -3.21 6.25 -0.46
N SER A 157 -2.27 5.30 -0.53
CA SER A 157 -2.44 4.09 -1.34
C SER A 157 -3.56 3.19 -0.83
N THR A 158 -3.74 3.11 0.49
CA THR A 158 -4.88 2.39 1.10
C THR A 158 -6.21 3.03 0.66
N ALA A 159 -6.31 4.36 0.75
CA ALA A 159 -7.51 5.09 0.32
C ALA A 159 -7.79 4.90 -1.18
N ALA A 160 -6.75 4.94 -2.02
CA ALA A 160 -6.88 4.70 -3.46
C ALA A 160 -7.40 3.28 -3.77
N LEU A 161 -6.89 2.26 -3.07
CA LEU A 161 -7.40 0.89 -3.21
C LEU A 161 -8.87 0.81 -2.80
N VAL A 162 -9.24 1.34 -1.65
CA VAL A 162 -10.63 1.34 -1.15
C VAL A 162 -11.56 2.04 -2.14
N MET A 163 -11.19 3.24 -2.62
CA MET A 163 -11.99 3.98 -3.60
C MET A 163 -12.16 3.19 -4.91
N SER A 164 -11.09 2.55 -5.40
CA SER A 164 -11.16 1.73 -6.61
C SER A 164 -12.12 0.54 -6.48
N GLN A 165 -12.24 -0.04 -5.27
CA GLN A 165 -13.19 -1.11 -5.01
C GLN A 165 -14.63 -0.59 -4.98
N PHE A 166 -14.87 0.56 -4.35
CA PHE A 166 -16.18 1.21 -4.37
C PHE A 166 -16.64 1.52 -5.80
N ASP A 167 -15.79 2.15 -6.61
CA ASP A 167 -16.09 2.46 -8.02
C ASP A 167 -16.44 1.20 -8.82
N ALA A 168 -15.69 0.11 -8.61
CA ALA A 168 -15.93 -1.17 -9.27
C ALA A 168 -17.30 -1.78 -8.88
N THR A 169 -17.76 -1.58 -7.64
CA THR A 169 -19.08 -2.06 -7.21
C THR A 169 -20.25 -1.24 -7.73
N ILE A 170 -20.10 0.09 -7.86
CA ILE A 170 -21.16 0.98 -8.36
C ILE A 170 -21.35 0.82 -9.88
N GLY A 171 -20.29 0.53 -10.62
CA GLY A 171 -20.30 0.34 -12.07
C GLY A 171 -20.97 -0.95 -12.57
N MET A 172 -21.38 -1.87 -11.70
CA MET A 172 -22.11 -3.07 -12.13
C MET A 172 -23.55 -2.71 -12.54
N PRO A 173 -23.96 -2.90 -13.81
CA PRO A 173 -25.35 -2.70 -14.21
C PRO A 173 -26.23 -3.65 -13.39
N LYS A 174 -27.24 -3.12 -12.70
CA LYS A 174 -28.33 -3.94 -12.15
C LYS A 174 -28.83 -4.83 -13.29
N GLY A 175 -28.76 -6.14 -13.08
CA GLY A 175 -28.95 -7.16 -14.10
C GLY A 175 -30.06 -6.80 -15.08
N THR A 176 -29.71 -6.73 -16.37
CA THR A 176 -30.69 -6.70 -17.44
C THR A 176 -31.65 -7.85 -17.22
N ASP A 177 -32.90 -7.50 -16.91
CA ASP A 177 -34.06 -8.37 -16.80
C ASP A 177 -34.44 -8.93 -18.19
N ARG A 178 -33.48 -9.57 -18.87
CA ARG A 178 -33.60 -10.18 -20.20
C ARG A 178 -34.00 -11.66 -20.07
N ARG A 179 -35.02 -11.95 -19.26
CA ARG A 179 -35.75 -13.23 -19.31
C ARG A 179 -37.26 -13.04 -19.15
N ARG A 180 -37.85 -12.17 -19.98
CA ARG A 180 -39.21 -12.35 -20.54
C ARG A 180 -39.08 -12.27 -22.06
N GLY A 181 -38.62 -13.30 -22.78
CA GLY A 181 -39.28 -14.61 -22.84
C GLY A 181 -40.70 -14.42 -23.38
N LYS A 182 -40.87 -13.87 -24.59
CA LYS A 182 -41.01 -14.65 -25.83
C LYS A 182 -41.97 -15.86 -25.66
N ARG A 183 -43.17 -15.61 -25.14
CA ARG A 183 -44.36 -16.47 -25.30
C ARG A 183 -45.49 -15.60 -25.81
N ARG A 184 -45.65 -15.53 -27.14
CA ARG A 184 -46.89 -15.16 -27.87
C ARG A 184 -46.56 -15.02 -29.36
N ARG A 185 -46.22 -16.14 -30.02
CA ARG A 185 -46.44 -16.38 -31.46
C ARG A 185 -46.21 -17.87 -31.72
N SER A 186 -47.25 -18.68 -31.57
CA SER A 186 -47.46 -19.92 -32.32
C SER A 186 -48.83 -20.51 -31.93
N SER A 187 -49.60 -20.86 -32.97
CA SER A 187 -50.98 -21.38 -33.04
C SER A 187 -52.07 -20.33 -32.95
#